data_AF-A0A7K3BB38-F1
#
_entry.id   AF-A0A7K3BB38-F1
#
_cell.length_a   1.000
_cell.length_b   1.000
_cell.length_c   1.000
_cell.angle_alpha   90.00
_cell.angle_beta   90.00
_cell.angle_gamma   90.00
#
_symmetry.space_group_name_H-M   'P 1'
#
loop_
_entity.id
_entity.type
_entity.pdbx_description
1 polymer ?
#
loop_
_entity_poly.entity_id
_entity_poly.type
_entity_poly.pdbx_seq_one_letter_code
_entity_poly.pdbx_strand_id
1 'polypeptide(L)'
;MGERREAAERLREAEFEAFAAGAAGRLLHVAVLLTGDRTEGTELLCAALSRTYADWFRMRGEDPYAFTRAEIVRRFAHRPWWRRPRGGVLGVLNARERLVIVLRLYEGIAEEQAAAQLGMPSERVRTTTLRATAALRSRRPRGGAAPRFREAAS
;
A
#
# COMPACT_ATOMS: atom_id res chain seq x y z
N MET A 1 25.30 -21.75 -23.96
CA MET A 1 25.21 -20.48 -23.19
C MET A 1 23.76 -20.02 -22.95
N GLY A 2 22.80 -20.35 -23.84
CA GLY A 2 21.38 -20.01 -23.69
C GLY A 2 20.66 -20.74 -22.54
N GLU A 3 20.91 -22.04 -22.36
CA GLU A 3 20.23 -22.85 -21.33
C GLU A 3 20.38 -22.31 -19.89
N ARG A 4 21.55 -21.77 -19.53
CA ARG A 4 21.79 -21.16 -18.21
C ARG A 4 21.02 -19.84 -18.04
N ARG A 5 20.82 -19.06 -19.11
CA ARG A 5 20.03 -17.81 -19.06
C ARG A 5 18.54 -18.13 -18.96
N GLU A 6 18.05 -19.05 -19.77
CA GLU A 6 16.65 -19.48 -19.73
C GLU A 6 16.29 -20.14 -18.38
N ALA A 7 17.18 -20.95 -17.82
CA ALA A 7 16.99 -21.52 -16.48
C ALA A 7 16.93 -20.42 -15.40
N ALA A 8 17.79 -19.40 -15.50
CA ALA A 8 17.76 -18.26 -14.58
C ALA A 8 16.48 -17.41 -14.74
N GLU A 9 15.97 -17.24 -15.96
CA GLU A 9 14.71 -16.55 -16.23
C GLU A 9 13.51 -17.33 -15.66
N ARG A 10 13.45 -18.65 -15.86
CA ARG A 10 12.40 -19.50 -15.27
C ARG A 10 12.41 -19.45 -13.74
N LEU A 11 13.59 -19.49 -13.13
CA LEU A 11 13.73 -19.34 -11.68
C LEU A 11 13.23 -17.97 -11.21
N ARG A 12 13.60 -16.89 -11.90
CA ARG A 12 13.12 -15.53 -11.61
C ARG A 12 11.60 -15.47 -11.61
N GLU A 13 10.99 -16.02 -12.65
CA GLU A 13 9.55 -16.01 -12.84
C GLU A 13 8.86 -16.76 -11.71
N ALA A 14 9.33 -17.97 -11.38
CA ALA A 14 8.79 -18.77 -10.28
C ALA A 14 8.95 -18.09 -8.91
N GLU A 15 10.11 -17.51 -8.61
CA GLU A 15 10.35 -16.77 -7.36
C GLU A 15 9.45 -15.54 -7.25
N PHE A 16 9.33 -14.77 -8.32
CA PHE A 16 8.47 -13.59 -8.36
C PHE A 16 6.99 -13.97 -8.28
N GLU A 17 6.57 -15.03 -8.96
CA GLU A 17 5.20 -15.54 -8.92
C GLU A 17 4.84 -15.99 -7.50
N ALA A 18 5.72 -16.75 -6.83
CA ALA A 18 5.52 -17.15 -5.44
C ALA A 18 5.40 -15.94 -4.50
N PHE A 19 6.26 -14.92 -4.69
CA PHE A 19 6.14 -13.66 -3.97
C PHE A 19 4.80 -12.96 -4.24
N ALA A 20 4.43 -12.79 -5.51
CA ALA A 20 3.21 -12.10 -5.90
C ALA A 20 1.97 -12.82 -5.36
N ALA A 21 1.92 -14.15 -5.45
CA ALA A 21 0.84 -14.96 -4.91
C ALA A 21 0.70 -14.79 -3.39
N GLY A 22 1.81 -14.69 -2.65
CA GLY A 22 1.79 -14.48 -1.20
C GLY A 22 1.52 -13.04 -0.75
N ALA A 23 1.97 -12.04 -1.51
CA ALA A 23 2.00 -10.64 -1.07
C ALA A 23 0.95 -9.74 -1.74
N ALA A 24 0.50 -10.05 -2.96
CA ALA A 24 -0.32 -9.14 -3.76
C ALA A 24 -1.63 -8.74 -3.07
N GLY A 25 -2.26 -9.66 -2.33
CA GLY A 25 -3.49 -9.35 -1.58
C GLY A 25 -3.31 -8.25 -0.54
N ARG A 26 -2.24 -8.34 0.27
CA ARG A 26 -1.93 -7.32 1.29
C ARG A 26 -1.51 -6.01 0.65
N LEU A 27 -0.65 -6.05 -0.37
CA LEU A 27 -0.20 -4.86 -1.10
C LEU A 27 -1.35 -4.16 -1.84
N LEU A 28 -2.32 -4.92 -2.35
CA LEU A 28 -3.52 -4.36 -2.97
C LEU A 28 -4.36 -3.62 -1.92
N HIS A 29 -4.50 -4.19 -0.72
CA HIS A 29 -5.21 -3.50 0.36
C HIS A 29 -4.52 -2.19 0.74
N VAL A 30 -3.18 -2.15 0.84
CA VAL A 30 -2.40 -0.91 1.02
C VAL A 30 -2.76 0.11 -0.07
N ALA A 31 -2.69 -0.30 -1.34
CA ALA A 31 -2.98 0.59 -2.46
C ALA A 31 -4.41 1.14 -2.41
N VAL A 32 -5.40 0.29 -2.08
CA VAL A 32 -6.81 0.68 -1.95
C VAL A 32 -7.05 1.63 -0.77
N LEU A 33 -6.39 1.44 0.37
CA LEU A 33 -6.49 2.39 1.48
C LEU A 33 -5.97 3.78 1.09
N LEU A 34 -4.90 3.82 0.30
CA LEU A 34 -4.31 5.06 -0.20
C LEU A 34 -5.24 5.74 -1.23
N THR A 35 -5.66 5.03 -2.28
CA THR A 35 -6.47 5.59 -3.39
C THR A 35 -7.92 5.84 -2.99
N GLY A 36 -8.48 5.03 -2.09
CA GLY A 36 -9.90 5.01 -1.77
C GLY A 36 -10.76 4.27 -2.81
N ASP A 37 -10.15 3.70 -3.85
CA ASP A 37 -10.81 3.01 -4.96
C ASP A 37 -10.07 1.72 -5.36
N ARG A 38 -10.83 0.67 -5.68
CA ARG A 38 -10.27 -0.66 -5.99
C ARG A 38 -9.57 -0.69 -7.34
N THR A 39 -10.13 -0.04 -8.35
CA THR A 39 -9.56 0.00 -9.70
C THR A 39 -8.26 0.79 -9.68
N GLU A 40 -8.27 2.00 -9.13
CA GLU A 40 -7.06 2.81 -8.99
C GLU A 40 -5.98 2.12 -8.12
N GLY A 41 -6.41 1.43 -7.05
CA GLY A 41 -5.51 0.66 -6.19
C GLY A 41 -4.86 -0.50 -6.95
N THR A 42 -5.61 -1.16 -7.83
CA THR A 42 -5.11 -2.25 -8.68
C THR A 42 -4.10 -1.72 -9.69
N GLU A 43 -4.40 -0.61 -10.38
CA GLU A 43 -3.46 0.02 -11.31
C GLU A 43 -2.15 0.43 -10.61
N LEU A 44 -2.26 1.02 -9.41
CA LEU A 44 -1.11 1.42 -8.62
C LEU A 44 -0.25 0.21 -8.20
N LEU A 45 -0.89 -0.89 -7.79
CA LEU A 45 -0.20 -2.13 -7.46
C LEU A 45 0.49 -2.73 -8.69
N CYS A 46 -0.22 -2.84 -9.82
CA CYS A 46 0.33 -3.37 -11.06
C CYS A 46 1.61 -2.60 -11.45
N ALA A 47 1.57 -1.27 -11.41
CA ALA A 47 2.75 -0.45 -11.70
C ALA A 47 3.92 -0.72 -10.73
N ALA A 48 3.64 -0.93 -9.43
CA ALA A 48 4.64 -1.25 -8.42
C ALA A 48 5.24 -2.65 -8.59
N LEU A 49 4.42 -3.65 -8.89
CA LEU A 49 4.87 -5.01 -9.20
C LEU A 49 5.70 -5.05 -10.49
N SER A 50 5.31 -4.32 -11.54
CA SER A 50 6.12 -4.21 -12.76
C SER A 50 7.51 -3.65 -12.48
N ARG A 51 7.62 -2.63 -11.60
CA ARG A 51 8.93 -2.09 -11.20
C ARG A 51 9.71 -3.09 -10.36
N THR A 52 9.07 -3.74 -9.41
CA THR A 52 9.68 -4.78 -8.56
C THR A 52 10.24 -5.92 -9.41
N TYR A 53 9.48 -6.39 -10.40
CA TYR A 53 9.93 -7.43 -11.33
C TYR A 53 11.14 -6.99 -12.17
N ALA A 54 11.12 -5.75 -12.68
CA ALA A 54 12.23 -5.20 -13.46
C ALA A 54 13.54 -5.12 -12.65
N ASP A 55 13.45 -4.84 -11.36
CA ASP A 55 14.61 -4.75 -10.45
C ASP A 55 14.88 -6.05 -9.66
N TRP A 56 14.15 -7.16 -9.91
CA TRP A 56 14.21 -8.40 -9.12
C TRP A 56 15.63 -8.89 -8.78
N PHE A 57 16.49 -9.04 -9.79
CA PHE A 57 17.86 -9.51 -9.56
C PHE A 57 18.82 -8.45 -9.00
N ARG A 58 18.44 -7.18 -9.00
CA ARG A 58 19.25 -6.11 -8.40
C ARG A 58 19.03 -6.02 -6.90
N MET A 59 17.86 -6.42 -6.41
CA MET A 59 17.50 -6.33 -4.99
C MET A 59 18.36 -7.19 -4.06
N ARG A 60 19.06 -8.24 -4.56
CA ARG A 60 20.04 -9.09 -3.85
C ARG A 60 19.98 -9.04 -2.29
N GLY A 61 18.93 -9.61 -1.71
CA GLY A 61 18.77 -9.73 -0.25
C GLY A 61 17.88 -8.66 0.40
N GLU A 62 17.43 -7.65 -0.34
CA GLU A 62 16.36 -6.77 0.10
C GLU A 62 15.01 -7.52 0.15
N ASP A 63 14.15 -7.12 1.10
CA ASP A 63 12.79 -7.63 1.21
C ASP A 63 11.92 -7.12 0.04
N PRO A 64 11.47 -8.00 -0.88
CA PRO A 64 10.66 -7.59 -2.03
C PRO A 64 9.33 -6.94 -1.60
N TYR A 65 8.76 -7.35 -0.47
CA TYR A 65 7.54 -6.77 0.05
C TYR A 65 7.75 -5.30 0.45
N ALA A 66 8.80 -5.02 1.22
CA ALA A 66 9.17 -3.67 1.60
C ALA A 66 9.47 -2.79 0.37
N PHE A 67 10.17 -3.33 -0.63
CA PHE A 67 10.45 -2.64 -1.88
C PHE A 67 9.16 -2.28 -2.64
N THR A 68 8.27 -3.25 -2.86
CA THR A 68 7.00 -2.98 -3.56
C THR A 68 6.14 -1.97 -2.79
N ARG A 69 6.06 -2.07 -1.46
CA ARG A 69 5.36 -1.07 -0.63
C ARG A 69 5.98 0.32 -0.79
N ALA A 70 7.31 0.44 -0.74
CA ALA A 70 8.00 1.71 -0.94
C ALA A 70 7.65 2.33 -2.28
N GLU A 71 7.58 1.48 -3.30
CA GLU A 71 7.26 1.88 -4.65
C GLU A 71 5.78 2.31 -4.83
N ILE A 72 4.83 1.65 -4.15
CA ILE A 72 3.42 2.09 -4.05
C ILE A 72 3.35 3.49 -3.42
N VAL A 73 4.01 3.67 -2.27
CA VAL A 73 4.01 4.93 -1.51
C VAL A 73 4.61 6.07 -2.33
N ARG A 74 5.75 5.83 -2.97
CA ARG A 74 6.44 6.81 -3.82
C ARG A 74 5.52 7.25 -4.96
N ARG A 75 4.94 6.30 -5.71
CA ARG A 75 4.01 6.63 -6.81
C ARG A 75 2.79 7.40 -6.34
N PHE A 76 2.21 7.02 -5.20
CA PHE A 76 1.07 7.72 -4.64
C PHE A 76 1.42 9.15 -4.21
N ALA A 77 2.58 9.35 -3.58
CA ALA A 77 3.04 10.66 -3.13
C ALA A 77 3.28 11.66 -4.28
N HIS A 78 3.74 11.16 -5.43
CA HIS A 78 3.97 11.97 -6.64
C HIS A 78 2.76 12.04 -7.58
N ARG A 79 1.59 11.55 -7.16
CA ARG A 79 0.39 11.56 -7.99
C ARG A 79 -0.08 13.02 -8.19
N PRO A 80 -0.53 13.40 -9.40
CA PRO A 80 -1.02 14.74 -9.65
C PRO A 80 -2.20 15.13 -8.75
N TRP A 81 -2.32 16.42 -8.43
CA TRP A 81 -3.32 16.92 -7.49
C TRP A 81 -4.78 16.71 -7.94
N TRP A 82 -5.08 16.51 -9.22
CA TRP A 82 -6.44 16.18 -9.68
C TRP A 82 -6.83 14.71 -9.43
N ARG A 83 -5.84 13.86 -9.19
CA ARG A 83 -5.97 12.45 -8.79
C ARG A 83 -5.88 12.30 -7.26
N ARG A 84 -6.33 13.31 -6.51
CA ARG A 84 -6.47 13.20 -5.05
C ARG A 84 -7.41 12.05 -4.73
N PRO A 85 -7.12 11.25 -3.70
CA PRO A 85 -8.01 10.20 -3.26
C PRO A 85 -9.38 10.78 -2.93
N ARG A 86 -10.45 10.15 -3.43
CA ARG A 86 -11.83 10.51 -3.10
C ARG A 86 -12.49 9.30 -2.45
N GLY A 87 -13.14 9.50 -1.31
CA GLY A 87 -13.88 8.43 -0.64
C GLY A 87 -13.02 7.37 0.06
N GLY A 88 -13.59 6.17 0.23
CA GLY A 88 -13.01 5.08 1.02
C GLY A 88 -13.12 5.28 2.54
N VAL A 89 -12.57 4.32 3.29
CA VAL A 89 -12.54 4.35 4.76
C VAL A 89 -11.72 5.53 5.29
N LEU A 90 -10.66 5.93 4.57
CA LEU A 90 -9.82 7.10 4.88
C LEU A 90 -10.29 8.38 4.18
N GLY A 91 -11.56 8.45 3.75
CA GLY A 91 -12.17 9.58 3.02
C GLY A 91 -11.98 10.96 3.64
N VAL A 92 -11.85 11.03 4.97
CA VAL A 92 -11.65 12.28 5.72
C VAL A 92 -10.20 12.77 5.74
N LEU A 93 -9.25 11.91 5.38
CA LEU A 93 -7.82 12.20 5.43
C LEU A 93 -7.31 12.73 4.09
N ASN A 94 -6.41 13.71 4.17
CA ASN A 94 -5.65 14.13 2.99
C ASN A 94 -4.63 13.06 2.58
N ALA A 95 -4.04 13.20 1.39
CA ALA A 95 -3.09 12.20 0.86
C ALA A 95 -1.89 11.92 1.78
N ARG A 96 -1.36 12.95 2.46
CA ARG A 96 -0.21 12.80 3.37
C ARG A 96 -0.60 12.07 4.66
N GLU A 97 -1.77 12.39 5.21
CA GLU A 97 -2.33 11.70 6.38
C GLU A 97 -2.62 10.23 6.07
N ARG A 98 -3.14 9.93 4.87
CA ARG A 98 -3.34 8.55 4.41
C ARG A 98 -2.05 7.77 4.38
N LEU A 99 -0.98 8.33 3.78
CA LEU A 99 0.35 7.71 3.75
C LEU A 99 0.84 7.37 5.16
N VAL A 100 0.75 8.33 6.08
CA VAL A 100 1.19 8.14 7.47
C VAL A 100 0.37 7.06 8.18
N ILE A 101 -0.96 7.10 8.07
CA ILE A 101 -1.84 6.11 8.73
C ILE A 101 -1.64 4.70 8.15
N VAL A 102 -1.57 4.56 6.83
CA VAL A 102 -1.38 3.26 6.20
C VAL A 102 -0.03 2.66 6.57
N LEU A 103 1.04 3.46 6.60
CA LEU A 103 2.35 2.97 7.02
C LEU A 103 2.41 2.63 8.53
N ARG A 104 1.94 3.53 9.40
CA ARG A 104 2.10 3.36 10.86
C ARG A 104 1.13 2.34 11.46
N LEU A 105 -0.13 2.33 11.02
CA LEU A 105 -1.18 1.53 11.67
C LEU A 105 -1.51 0.26 10.89
N TYR A 106 -1.52 0.29 9.57
CA TYR A 106 -1.84 -0.89 8.76
C TYR A 106 -0.60 -1.76 8.51
N GLU A 107 0.51 -1.16 8.09
CA GLU A 107 1.77 -1.87 7.86
C GLU A 107 2.61 -2.07 9.13
N GLY A 108 2.29 -1.35 10.21
CA GLY A 108 2.97 -1.45 11.50
C GLY A 108 4.45 -1.03 11.47
N ILE A 109 4.90 -0.29 10.43
CA ILE A 109 6.30 0.14 10.36
C ILE A 109 6.57 1.24 11.37
N ALA A 110 7.77 1.25 11.99
CA ALA A 110 8.16 2.24 13.00
C ALA A 110 8.08 3.70 12.50
N GLU A 111 8.06 4.65 13.43
CA GLU A 111 7.91 6.08 13.10
C GLU A 111 9.08 6.61 12.28
N GLU A 112 10.28 6.21 12.66
CA GLU A 112 11.55 6.55 12.05
C GLU A 112 11.64 5.98 10.63
N GLN A 113 11.12 4.77 10.44
CA GLN A 113 11.11 4.14 9.11
C GLN A 113 10.10 4.81 8.17
N ALA A 114 8.92 5.15 8.68
CA ALA A 114 7.93 5.93 7.92
C ALA A 114 8.46 7.34 7.61
N ALA A 115 9.16 7.97 8.55
CA ALA A 115 9.82 9.26 8.38
C ALA A 115 10.86 9.23 7.26
N ALA A 116 11.76 8.24 7.28
CA ALA A 116 12.75 8.02 6.23
C ALA A 116 12.09 7.81 4.86
N GLN A 117 11.07 6.94 4.79
CA GLN A 117 10.38 6.61 3.54
C GLN A 117 9.60 7.81 2.95
N LEU A 118 9.04 8.68 3.80
CA LEU A 118 8.25 9.83 3.37
C LEU A 118 9.06 11.13 3.27
N GLY A 119 10.36 11.11 3.58
CA GLY A 119 11.23 12.28 3.56
C GLY A 119 10.78 13.37 4.55
N MET A 120 10.35 12.98 5.75
CA MET A 120 9.89 13.94 6.77
C MET A 120 10.38 13.59 8.18
N PRO A 121 10.51 14.55 9.11
CA PRO A 121 10.96 14.26 10.47
C PRO A 121 10.01 13.32 11.23
N SER A 122 10.54 12.46 12.10
CA SER A 122 9.76 11.53 12.93
C SER A 122 8.67 12.24 13.75
N GLU A 123 9.01 13.37 14.38
CA GLU A 123 8.04 14.19 15.13
C GLU A 123 6.85 14.65 14.26
N ARG A 124 7.09 14.92 12.97
CA ARG A 124 6.03 15.25 12.01
C ARG A 124 5.16 14.04 11.69
N VAL A 125 5.73 12.85 11.62
CA VAL A 125 4.97 11.59 11.48
C VAL A 125 4.11 11.35 12.72
N ARG A 126 4.66 11.54 13.93
CA ARG A 126 3.94 11.43 15.21
C ARG A 126 2.71 12.32 15.26
N THR A 127 2.93 13.62 15.09
CA THR A 127 1.87 14.65 15.13
C THR A 127 0.83 14.43 14.03
N THR A 128 1.25 14.03 12.82
CA THR A 128 0.32 13.67 11.73
C THR A 128 -0.52 12.45 12.09
N THR A 129 0.07 11.43 12.71
CA THR A 129 -0.63 10.21 13.16
C THR A 129 -1.72 10.55 14.17
N LEU A 130 -1.39 11.36 15.19
CA LEU A 130 -2.34 11.78 16.22
C LEU A 130 -3.51 12.56 15.61
N ARG A 131 -3.22 13.55 14.77
CA ARG A 131 -4.23 14.37 14.09
C ARG A 131 -5.12 13.53 13.16
N ALA A 132 -4.53 12.67 12.34
CA ALA A 132 -5.29 11.83 11.42
C ALA A 132 -6.17 10.82 12.17
N THR A 133 -5.67 10.24 13.26
CA THR A 133 -6.46 9.35 14.13
C THR A 133 -7.63 10.10 14.77
N ALA A 134 -7.41 11.32 15.25
CA ALA A 134 -8.49 12.17 15.77
C ALA A 134 -9.54 12.47 14.69
N ALA A 135 -9.13 12.82 13.47
CA ALA A 135 -10.04 13.05 12.35
C ALA A 135 -10.88 11.81 11.99
N LEU A 136 -10.27 10.61 12.02
CA LEU A 136 -10.98 9.34 11.80
C LEU A 136 -12.00 9.05 12.91
N ARG A 137 -11.68 9.34 14.17
CA ARG A 137 -12.60 9.17 15.31
C ARG A 137 -13.77 10.15 15.28
N SER A 138 -13.52 11.39 14.84
CA SER A 138 -14.56 12.42 14.71
C SER A 138 -15.52 12.14 13.56
N ARG A 139 -15.13 11.28 12.61
CA ARG A 139 -16.03 10.75 11.58
C ARG A 139 -16.99 9.76 12.24
N ARG A 140 -18.01 10.29 12.94
CA ARG A 140 -19.15 9.48 13.41
C ARG A 140 -19.61 8.60 12.24
N PRO A 141 -19.73 7.27 12.40
CA PRO A 141 -20.31 6.44 11.35
C PRO A 141 -21.64 7.08 10.96
N ARG A 142 -21.80 7.43 9.68
CA ARG A 142 -23.11 7.86 9.18
C ARG A 142 -24.10 6.79 9.64
N GLY A 143 -25.16 7.23 10.31
CA GLY A 143 -25.99 6.43 11.21
C GLY A 143 -26.34 5.03 10.70
N GLY A 144 -26.45 4.10 11.65
CA GLY A 144 -26.55 2.67 11.42
C GLY A 144 -27.62 2.24 10.43
N ALA A 145 -27.18 1.51 9.41
CA ALA A 145 -27.86 0.28 9.06
C ALA A 145 -26.95 -0.83 9.60
N ALA A 146 -27.41 -1.54 10.64
CA ALA A 146 -26.78 -2.79 11.04
C ALA A 146 -26.69 -3.68 9.78
N PRO A 147 -25.60 -4.42 9.57
CA PRO A 147 -25.56 -5.41 8.51
C PRO A 147 -26.71 -6.37 8.77
N ARG A 148 -27.74 -6.33 7.92
CA ARG A 148 -28.72 -7.41 7.83
C ARG A 148 -27.94 -8.59 7.28
N PHE A 149 -27.34 -9.37 8.17
CA PHE A 149 -26.97 -10.73 7.86
C PHE A 149 -28.27 -11.40 7.46
N ARG A 150 -28.43 -11.59 6.15
CA ARG A 150 -29.51 -12.40 5.60
C ARG A 150 -29.27 -13.80 6.15
N GLU A 151 -30.02 -14.16 7.20
CA GLU A 151 -30.21 -15.55 7.59
C GLU A 151 -30.70 -16.28 6.35
N ALA A 152 -29.80 -17.05 5.74
CA ALA A 152 -30.19 -18.17 4.91
C ALA A 152 -30.76 -19.22 5.88
N ALA A 153 -32.05 -19.07 6.19
CA ALA A 153 -32.85 -20.17 6.65
C ALA A 153 -33.02 -21.17 5.49
N SER A 154 -32.91 -22.43 5.88
CA SER A 154 -33.04 -23.70 5.16
C SER A 154 -34.00 -23.74 3.97
#